data_AF-A0A7Y5GZK7-F1
#
_entry.id   AF-A0A7Y5GZK7-F1
#
_cell.length_a   1.000
_cell.length_b   1.000
_cell.length_c   1.000
_cell.angle_alpha   90.00
_cell.angle_beta   90.00
_cell.angle_gamma   90.00
#
_symmetry.space_group_name_H-M   'P 1'
#
loop_
_entity.id
_entity.type
_entity.pdbx_description
1 polymer ?
#
loop_
_entity_poly.entity_id
_entity_poly.type
_entity_poly.pdbx_seq_one_letter_code
_entity_poly.pdbx_strand_id
1 'polypeptide(L)'
;MATGPIRWLTQSPGRHAIGITGSAALLFLCSYLVSRYIQHSSTSVGVDLILITLAMALLLATSALEALLVANIVLGHSWNESTRLRAPNHHQSLDNIEDLEVAARRSRSSPVRTYALFVLGFVVINGYFVERLTAGFVQYYRDFGYYNTTLRSGDPEKIREALTGMADAQNERLADYALDVIPPLLASETPAIREAALDAYTVIGRRMSLSVDLLNLENARTDRWEYRLNQDLREHIAPVIQAIAKVSTAETQTKAIMALGGFRNTHSIPFLAELVKTKENDHTVALAAVTALAEMRDLSAIPPLLDVLRQSTGESQLTMMAIFGIGEVLGHWRPSLADKEPPAVMNQAVEKLAGMLPEMQGITQCVTVDAFRKIRDARAAPALFRVFESPGSDFLCPDVEIPRKSMPPFALSQRERFRIRVLRAVSLIAVENDEVMTWLSEQAERKSDYSEDIIRELENVFHMAKAATARSGLDELP
;
A
#
# COMPACT_ATOMS: atom_id res chain seq x y z
N MET A 1 -47.75 -29.42 -4.82
CA MET A 1 -48.06 -29.99 -6.14
C MET A 1 -46.76 -30.15 -6.91
N ALA A 2 -46.24 -31.36 -7.06
CA ALA A 2 -45.03 -31.60 -7.87
C ALA A 2 -45.44 -31.74 -9.35
N THR A 3 -44.82 -30.94 -10.23
CA THR A 3 -45.03 -30.93 -11.68
C THR A 3 -44.64 -32.29 -12.30
N GLY A 4 -45.24 -32.63 -13.45
CA GLY A 4 -45.09 -33.92 -14.16
C GLY A 4 -43.68 -34.57 -14.17
N PRO A 5 -42.57 -33.84 -14.40
CA PRO A 5 -41.23 -34.45 -14.44
C PRO A 5 -40.74 -34.97 -13.07
N ILE A 6 -41.06 -34.30 -11.97
CA ILE A 6 -40.65 -34.73 -10.61
C ILE A 6 -41.37 -36.03 -10.23
N ARG A 7 -42.63 -36.18 -10.63
CA ARG A 7 -43.41 -37.42 -10.42
C ARG A 7 -42.88 -38.60 -11.22
N TRP A 8 -42.22 -38.39 -12.36
CA TRP A 8 -41.65 -39.47 -13.16
C TRP A 8 -40.37 -40.03 -12.54
N LEU A 9 -39.54 -39.15 -11.98
CA LEU A 9 -38.26 -39.50 -11.33
C LEU A 9 -38.45 -40.36 -10.07
N THR A 10 -39.57 -40.22 -9.37
CA THR A 10 -39.84 -40.93 -8.11
C THR A 10 -40.46 -42.33 -8.28
N GLN A 11 -40.70 -42.81 -9.51
CA GLN A 11 -41.45 -44.05 -9.76
C GLN A 11 -40.64 -45.34 -9.68
N SER A 12 -39.31 -45.30 -9.83
CA SER A 12 -38.48 -46.52 -9.76
C SER A 12 -37.05 -46.23 -9.30
N PRO A 13 -36.35 -47.18 -8.64
CA PRO A 13 -34.98 -46.97 -8.16
C PRO A 13 -34.00 -46.53 -9.26
N GLY A 14 -34.11 -47.10 -10.47
CA GLY A 14 -33.27 -46.71 -11.61
C GLY A 14 -33.47 -45.26 -12.05
N ARG A 15 -34.69 -44.72 -11.92
CA ARG A 15 -34.98 -43.31 -12.26
C ARG A 15 -34.49 -42.33 -11.20
N HIS A 16 -34.40 -42.75 -9.93
CA HIS A 16 -33.78 -41.92 -8.88
C HIS A 16 -32.27 -41.77 -9.14
N ALA A 17 -31.59 -42.86 -9.50
CA ALA A 17 -30.18 -42.82 -9.85
C ALA A 17 -29.93 -41.87 -11.03
N ILE A 18 -30.71 -41.99 -12.11
CA ILE A 18 -30.64 -41.07 -13.26
C ILE A 18 -30.88 -39.62 -12.84
N GLY A 19 -31.87 -39.37 -11.98
CA GLY A 19 -32.18 -38.04 -11.45
C GLY A 19 -31.01 -37.42 -10.69
N ILE A 20 -30.42 -38.17 -9.76
CA ILE A 20 -29.27 -37.73 -8.95
C ILE A 20 -28.05 -37.48 -9.85
N THR A 21 -27.68 -38.44 -10.70
CA THR A 21 -26.50 -38.27 -11.57
C THR A 21 -26.70 -37.16 -12.59
N GLY A 22 -27.91 -37.02 -13.13
CA GLY A 22 -28.25 -35.99 -14.11
C GLY A 22 -28.26 -34.59 -13.50
N SER A 23 -28.82 -34.42 -12.30
CA SER A 23 -28.83 -33.12 -11.61
C SER A 23 -27.43 -32.69 -11.18
N ALA A 24 -26.62 -33.61 -10.66
CA ALA A 24 -25.23 -33.35 -10.31
C ALA A 24 -24.39 -32.99 -11.55
N ALA A 25 -24.51 -33.75 -12.65
CA ALA A 25 -23.79 -33.47 -13.89
C ALA A 25 -24.15 -32.09 -14.47
N LEU A 26 -25.44 -31.72 -14.45
CA LEU A 26 -25.88 -30.40 -14.90
C LEU A 26 -25.33 -29.29 -14.02
N LEU A 27 -25.41 -29.44 -12.69
CA LEU A 27 -24.82 -28.49 -11.73
C LEU A 27 -23.34 -28.29 -12.03
N PHE A 28 -22.57 -29.37 -12.15
CA PHE A 28 -21.13 -29.32 -12.39
C PHE A 28 -20.78 -28.66 -13.72
N LEU A 29 -21.50 -28.98 -14.79
CA LEU A 29 -21.30 -28.35 -16.08
C LEU A 29 -21.61 -26.84 -16.03
N CYS A 30 -22.75 -26.45 -15.43
CA CYS A 30 -23.11 -25.05 -15.28
C CYS A 30 -22.09 -24.28 -14.43
N SER A 31 -21.68 -24.82 -13.29
CA SER A 31 -20.67 -24.20 -12.42
C SER A 31 -19.32 -24.06 -13.13
N TYR A 32 -18.89 -25.07 -13.89
CA TYR A 32 -17.68 -25.01 -14.68
C TYR A 32 -17.75 -23.90 -15.76
N LEU A 33 -18.84 -23.84 -16.53
CA LEU A 33 -19.01 -22.84 -17.57
C LEU A 33 -19.08 -21.41 -17.02
N VAL A 34 -19.83 -21.21 -15.92
CA VAL A 34 -19.93 -19.90 -15.25
C VAL A 34 -18.56 -19.46 -14.71
N SER A 35 -17.86 -20.36 -14.01
CA SER A 35 -16.52 -20.08 -13.49
C SER A 35 -15.56 -19.68 -14.61
N ARG A 36 -15.53 -20.43 -15.71
CA ARG A 36 -14.64 -20.18 -16.85
C ARG A 36 -14.97 -18.87 -17.57
N TYR A 37 -16.26 -18.54 -17.69
CA TYR A 37 -16.71 -17.26 -18.25
C TYR A 37 -16.25 -16.08 -17.38
N ILE A 38 -16.47 -16.15 -16.07
CA ILE A 38 -16.04 -15.10 -15.14
C ILE A 38 -14.52 -14.94 -15.16
N GLN A 39 -13.80 -16.05 -15.10
CA GLN A 39 -12.33 -16.05 -15.06
C GLN A 39 -11.68 -15.45 -16.29
N HIS A 40 -12.26 -15.58 -17.49
CA HIS A 40 -11.57 -15.21 -18.74
C HIS A 40 -12.29 -14.20 -19.63
N SER A 41 -13.60 -14.00 -19.46
CA SER A 41 -14.41 -13.27 -20.44
C SER A 41 -15.26 -12.15 -19.85
N SER A 42 -15.61 -12.23 -18.57
CA SER A 42 -16.47 -11.20 -17.97
C SER A 42 -15.77 -9.85 -17.87
N THR A 43 -16.55 -8.79 -18.13
CA THR A 43 -16.17 -7.37 -18.08
C THR A 43 -17.00 -6.58 -17.07
N SER A 44 -17.94 -7.24 -16.37
CA SER A 44 -18.87 -6.59 -15.45
C SER A 44 -18.99 -7.35 -14.14
N VAL A 45 -18.52 -6.72 -13.06
CA VAL A 45 -18.63 -7.25 -11.69
C VAL A 45 -20.10 -7.49 -11.31
N GLY A 46 -21.02 -6.64 -11.79
CA GLY A 46 -22.45 -6.84 -11.55
C GLY A 46 -22.98 -8.13 -12.16
N VAL A 47 -22.53 -8.48 -13.38
CA VAL A 47 -22.87 -9.74 -14.03
C VAL A 47 -22.27 -10.92 -13.28
N ASP A 48 -21.03 -10.80 -12.80
CA ASP A 48 -20.38 -11.84 -12.02
C ASP A 48 -21.16 -12.16 -10.74
N LEU A 49 -21.57 -11.13 -9.99
CA LEU A 49 -22.35 -11.31 -8.77
C LEU A 49 -23.70 -11.99 -9.05
N ILE A 50 -24.37 -11.65 -10.15
CA ILE A 50 -25.62 -12.30 -10.56
C ILE A 50 -25.37 -13.77 -10.89
N LEU A 51 -24.36 -14.07 -11.72
CA LEU A 51 -24.02 -15.43 -12.12
C LEU A 51 -23.61 -16.31 -10.93
N ILE A 52 -22.82 -15.76 -10.00
CA ILE A 52 -22.42 -16.44 -8.76
C ILE A 52 -23.67 -16.73 -7.90
N THR A 53 -24.56 -15.75 -7.75
CA THR A 53 -25.81 -15.92 -6.98
C THR A 53 -26.69 -17.00 -7.59
N LEU A 54 -26.85 -17.01 -8.92
CA LEU A 54 -27.59 -18.04 -9.64
C LEU A 54 -26.95 -19.42 -9.50
N ALA A 55 -25.61 -19.51 -9.55
CA ALA A 55 -24.89 -20.77 -9.34
C ALA A 55 -25.07 -21.29 -7.90
N MET A 56 -25.06 -20.42 -6.89
CA MET A 56 -25.35 -20.79 -5.50
C MET A 56 -26.79 -21.26 -5.31
N ALA A 57 -27.76 -20.60 -5.95
CA ALA A 57 -29.16 -21.02 -5.92
C ALA A 57 -29.34 -22.39 -6.61
N LEU A 58 -28.66 -22.63 -7.73
CA LEU A 58 -28.67 -23.91 -8.43
C LEU A 58 -28.07 -25.03 -7.56
N LEU A 59 -26.94 -24.76 -6.88
CA LEU A 59 -26.33 -25.70 -5.92
C LEU A 59 -27.33 -26.11 -4.83
N LEU A 60 -28.03 -25.13 -4.24
CA LEU A 60 -29.02 -25.39 -3.20
C LEU A 60 -30.22 -26.19 -3.73
N ALA A 61 -30.73 -25.82 -4.91
CA ALA A 61 -31.87 -26.51 -5.54
C ALA A 61 -31.53 -27.96 -5.92
N THR A 62 -30.36 -28.20 -6.50
CA THR A 62 -29.86 -29.54 -6.84
C THR A 62 -29.68 -30.37 -5.58
N SER A 63 -29.07 -29.82 -4.53
CA SER A 63 -28.85 -30.52 -3.27
C SER A 63 -30.18 -30.85 -2.56
N ALA A 64 -31.18 -29.98 -2.66
CA ALA A 64 -32.53 -30.24 -2.16
C ALA A 64 -33.25 -31.34 -2.95
N LEU A 65 -33.10 -31.35 -4.28
CA LEU A 65 -33.66 -32.39 -5.14
C LEU A 65 -33.03 -33.76 -4.84
N GLU A 66 -31.71 -33.83 -4.72
CA GLU A 66 -30.98 -35.05 -4.39
C GLU A 66 -31.34 -35.56 -2.99
N ALA A 67 -31.41 -34.66 -2.01
CA ALA A 67 -31.88 -34.99 -0.67
C ALA A 67 -33.32 -35.55 -0.70
N LEU A 68 -34.20 -35.01 -1.53
CA LEU A 68 -35.57 -35.51 -1.69
C LEU A 68 -35.59 -36.91 -2.33
N LEU A 69 -34.80 -37.13 -3.38
CA LEU A 69 -34.70 -38.43 -4.06
C LEU A 69 -34.11 -39.50 -3.14
N VAL A 70 -33.09 -39.16 -2.35
CA VAL A 70 -32.48 -40.09 -1.38
C VAL A 70 -33.38 -40.31 -0.16
N ALA A 71 -34.04 -39.27 0.35
CA ALA A 71 -35.02 -39.42 1.43
C ALA A 71 -36.14 -40.40 1.04
N ASN A 72 -36.62 -40.36 -0.21
CA ASN A 72 -37.62 -41.31 -0.70
C ASN A 72 -37.10 -42.76 -0.72
N ILE A 73 -35.82 -42.98 -1.02
CA ILE A 73 -35.19 -44.31 -1.01
C ILE A 73 -34.99 -44.81 0.43
N VAL A 74 -34.46 -43.96 1.31
CA VAL A 74 -34.03 -44.34 2.68
C VAL A 74 -35.20 -44.40 3.65
N LEU A 75 -36.16 -43.47 3.56
CA LEU A 75 -37.27 -43.34 4.51
C LEU A 75 -38.57 -44.00 4.01
N GLY A 76 -38.67 -44.32 2.71
CA GLY A 76 -39.80 -45.06 2.14
C GLY A 76 -41.17 -44.42 2.43
N HIS A 77 -42.14 -45.22 2.90
CA HIS A 77 -43.53 -44.78 3.12
C HIS A 77 -43.71 -43.74 4.25
N SER A 78 -42.82 -43.68 5.25
CA SER A 78 -42.97 -42.78 6.41
C SER A 78 -42.79 -41.29 6.06
N TRP A 79 -42.08 -41.01 4.97
CA TRP A 79 -41.92 -39.67 4.40
C TRP A 79 -43.22 -39.14 3.76
N ASN A 80 -43.99 -40.00 3.08
CA ASN A 80 -45.22 -39.61 2.38
C ASN A 80 -46.38 -39.30 3.33
N GLU A 81 -46.46 -39.97 4.48
CA GLU A 81 -47.50 -39.72 5.49
C GLU A 81 -47.24 -38.42 6.26
N SER A 82 -45.99 -38.17 6.65
CA SER A 82 -45.60 -36.98 7.43
C SER A 82 -45.61 -35.66 6.64
N THR A 83 -45.39 -35.70 5.32
CA THR A 83 -45.42 -34.49 4.45
C THR A 83 -46.79 -34.19 3.83
N ARG A 84 -47.68 -35.20 3.73
CA ARG A 84 -49.10 -34.99 3.34
C ARG A 84 -49.98 -34.49 4.48
N LEU A 85 -49.59 -34.73 5.73
CA LEU A 85 -50.32 -34.27 6.91
C LEU A 85 -49.93 -32.84 7.29
N ARG A 86 -50.45 -31.85 6.56
CA ARG A 86 -50.77 -30.56 7.18
C ARG A 86 -52.06 -29.97 6.61
N ALA A 87 -53.17 -30.52 7.09
CA ALA A 87 -54.26 -29.69 7.59
C ALA A 87 -54.58 -30.24 8.99
N PRO A 88 -54.23 -29.54 10.09
CA PRO A 88 -54.64 -29.95 11.42
C PRO A 88 -56.14 -29.71 11.54
N ASN A 89 -56.95 -30.70 11.16
CA ASN A 89 -58.31 -30.80 11.65
C ASN A 89 -58.26 -31.62 12.94
N HIS A 90 -58.07 -30.95 14.08
CA HIS A 90 -58.87 -31.14 15.28
C HIS A 90 -58.30 -30.35 16.46
N HIS A 91 -59.18 -29.60 17.13
CA HIS A 91 -58.99 -29.05 18.45
C HIS A 91 -58.63 -30.16 19.44
N GLN A 92 -57.39 -30.20 19.93
CA GLN A 92 -57.05 -30.86 21.18
C GLN A 92 -56.28 -29.85 22.02
N SER A 93 -56.83 -29.50 23.19
CA SER A 93 -56.17 -28.62 24.15
C SER A 93 -54.94 -29.32 24.71
N LEU A 94 -53.80 -28.64 24.66
CA LEU A 94 -52.52 -29.09 25.20
C LEU A 94 -52.41 -28.58 26.64
N ASP A 95 -53.09 -29.23 27.58
CA ASP A 95 -53.16 -28.77 28.97
C ASP A 95 -52.17 -29.45 29.92
N ASN A 96 -51.40 -30.46 29.48
CA ASN A 96 -50.45 -31.20 30.34
C ASN A 96 -48.98 -31.13 29.85
N ILE A 97 -48.05 -31.00 30.79
CA ILE A 97 -46.59 -30.93 30.55
C ILE A 97 -46.05 -32.22 29.91
N GLU A 98 -46.65 -33.38 30.20
CA GLU A 98 -46.29 -34.66 29.55
C GLU A 98 -46.60 -34.67 28.05
N ASP A 99 -47.67 -34.01 27.60
CA ASP A 99 -48.00 -33.93 26.17
C ASP A 99 -47.04 -33.02 25.40
N LEU A 100 -46.50 -31.99 26.07
CA LEU A 100 -45.42 -31.14 25.55
C LEU A 100 -44.09 -31.91 25.47
N GLU A 101 -43.76 -32.75 26.46
CA GLU A 101 -42.56 -33.61 26.40
C GLU A 101 -42.67 -34.71 25.33
N VAL A 102 -43.85 -35.30 25.14
CA VAL A 102 -44.10 -36.29 24.08
C VAL A 102 -44.07 -35.64 22.70
N ALA A 103 -44.61 -34.44 22.54
CA ALA A 103 -44.49 -33.65 21.31
C ALA A 103 -43.04 -33.23 21.03
N ALA A 104 -42.27 -32.87 22.06
CA ALA A 104 -40.84 -32.55 21.97
C ALA A 104 -39.98 -33.78 21.64
N ARG A 105 -40.31 -34.96 22.18
CA ARG A 105 -39.66 -36.25 21.83
C ARG A 105 -40.00 -36.71 20.42
N ARG A 106 -41.24 -36.58 19.96
CA ARG A 106 -41.63 -36.84 18.55
C ARG A 106 -40.98 -35.86 17.57
N SER A 107 -40.75 -34.61 17.99
CA SER A 107 -39.96 -33.63 17.22
C SER A 107 -38.49 -34.04 17.08
N ARG A 108 -37.93 -34.77 18.07
CA ARG A 108 -36.53 -35.25 18.07
C ARG A 108 -36.21 -36.30 17.00
N SER A 109 -37.21 -37.02 16.49
CA SER A 109 -37.08 -38.04 15.43
C SER A 109 -37.88 -37.68 14.16
N SER A 110 -38.06 -36.40 13.85
CA SER A 110 -38.91 -36.00 12.74
C SER A 110 -38.21 -36.22 11.39
N PRO A 111 -38.90 -36.79 10.39
CA PRO A 111 -38.38 -36.95 9.02
C PRO A 111 -37.84 -35.65 8.42
N VAL A 112 -38.35 -34.50 8.86
CA VAL A 112 -37.88 -33.15 8.51
C VAL A 112 -36.44 -32.90 8.92
N ARG A 113 -36.02 -33.36 10.12
CA ARG A 113 -34.62 -33.23 10.56
C ARG A 113 -33.70 -34.09 9.69
N THR A 114 -34.09 -35.31 9.38
CA THR A 114 -33.32 -36.21 8.51
C THR A 114 -33.18 -35.64 7.09
N TYR A 115 -34.25 -35.07 6.54
CA TYR A 115 -34.19 -34.37 5.26
C TYR A 115 -33.28 -33.14 5.30
N ALA A 116 -33.39 -32.30 6.34
CA ALA A 116 -32.50 -31.15 6.49
C ALA A 116 -31.02 -31.56 6.59
N LEU A 117 -30.72 -32.68 7.27
CA LEU A 117 -29.38 -33.25 7.31
C LEU A 117 -28.92 -33.77 5.94
N PHE A 118 -29.80 -34.39 5.16
CA PHE A 118 -29.48 -34.78 3.78
C PHE A 118 -29.22 -33.56 2.90
N VAL A 119 -30.04 -32.51 2.96
CA VAL A 119 -29.79 -31.27 2.21
C VAL A 119 -28.43 -30.69 2.58
N LEU A 120 -28.12 -30.58 3.87
CA LEU A 120 -26.83 -30.08 4.32
C LEU A 120 -25.67 -30.95 3.81
N GLY A 121 -25.81 -32.28 3.90
CA GLY A 121 -24.84 -33.23 3.38
C GLY A 121 -24.60 -33.08 1.88
N PHE A 122 -25.66 -32.99 1.09
CA PHE A 122 -25.55 -32.80 -0.37
C PHE A 122 -24.99 -31.42 -0.73
N VAL A 123 -25.33 -30.36 -0.01
CA VAL A 123 -24.72 -29.03 -0.22
C VAL A 123 -23.21 -29.09 -0.01
N VAL A 124 -22.74 -29.74 1.05
CA VAL A 124 -21.30 -29.91 1.34
C VAL A 124 -20.63 -30.76 0.26
N ILE A 125 -21.22 -31.90 -0.11
CA ILE A 125 -20.67 -32.81 -1.13
C ILE A 125 -20.60 -32.11 -2.49
N ASN A 126 -21.71 -31.55 -2.97
CA ASN A 126 -21.77 -30.86 -4.24
C ASN A 126 -20.86 -29.62 -4.25
N GLY A 127 -20.81 -28.86 -3.16
CA GLY A 127 -19.92 -27.72 -3.00
C GLY A 127 -18.44 -28.13 -3.10
N TYR A 128 -18.04 -29.22 -2.45
CA TYR A 128 -16.68 -29.76 -2.56
C TYR A 128 -16.31 -30.13 -4.00
N PHE A 129 -17.21 -30.81 -4.72
CA PHE A 129 -16.97 -31.19 -6.11
C PHE A 129 -16.95 -29.98 -7.05
N VAL A 130 -17.85 -29.02 -6.88
CA VAL A 130 -17.85 -27.76 -7.65
C VAL A 130 -16.53 -27.02 -7.43
N GLU A 131 -16.08 -26.86 -6.19
CA GLU A 131 -14.83 -26.15 -5.90
C GLU A 131 -13.62 -26.85 -6.52
N ARG A 132 -13.59 -28.19 -6.47
CA ARG A 132 -12.51 -28.98 -7.08
C ARG A 132 -12.52 -28.92 -8.61
N LEU A 133 -13.71 -28.96 -9.23
CA LEU A 133 -13.87 -28.88 -10.69
C LEU A 133 -13.58 -27.48 -11.24
N THR A 134 -13.82 -26.45 -10.45
CA THR A 134 -13.57 -25.04 -10.82
C THR A 134 -12.21 -24.53 -10.36
N ALA A 135 -11.32 -25.43 -9.92
CA ALA A 135 -9.96 -25.15 -9.48
C ALA A 135 -9.88 -24.06 -8.38
N GLY A 136 -10.80 -24.10 -7.41
CA GLY A 136 -10.81 -23.15 -6.31
C GLY A 136 -11.46 -21.80 -6.67
N PHE A 137 -12.46 -21.79 -7.55
CA PHE A 137 -13.04 -20.54 -8.09
C PHE A 137 -13.54 -19.60 -7.00
N VAL A 138 -14.14 -20.10 -5.91
CA VAL A 138 -14.66 -19.23 -4.85
C VAL A 138 -13.53 -18.49 -4.16
N GLN A 139 -12.40 -19.16 -3.91
CA GLN A 139 -11.21 -18.51 -3.37
C GLN A 139 -10.60 -17.53 -4.38
N TYR A 140 -10.45 -17.95 -5.64
CA TYR A 140 -9.96 -17.09 -6.71
C TYR A 140 -10.79 -15.81 -6.86
N TYR A 141 -12.12 -15.91 -6.90
CA TYR A 141 -12.99 -14.76 -7.13
C TYR A 141 -12.93 -13.76 -5.96
N ARG A 142 -12.82 -14.28 -4.74
CA ARG A 142 -12.64 -13.47 -3.53
C ARG A 142 -11.32 -12.71 -3.53
N ASP A 143 -10.24 -13.36 -3.96
CA ASP A 143 -8.90 -12.79 -3.92
C ASP A 143 -8.65 -11.85 -5.12
N PHE A 144 -9.12 -12.21 -6.31
CA PHE A 144 -8.75 -11.56 -7.59
C PHE A 144 -9.91 -11.24 -8.53
N GLY A 145 -11.08 -11.85 -8.33
CA GLY A 145 -12.19 -11.80 -9.29
C GLY A 145 -12.63 -10.39 -9.61
N TYR A 146 -12.82 -9.56 -8.58
CA TYR A 146 -13.16 -8.14 -8.74
C TYR A 146 -12.14 -7.42 -9.63
N TYR A 147 -10.85 -7.56 -9.33
CA TYR A 147 -9.78 -6.87 -10.07
C TYR A 147 -9.71 -7.35 -11.51
N ASN A 148 -9.70 -8.66 -11.75
CA ASN A 148 -9.55 -9.20 -13.10
C ASN A 148 -10.72 -8.79 -14.02
N THR A 149 -11.95 -8.88 -13.53
CA THR A 149 -13.13 -8.44 -14.28
C THR A 149 -13.08 -6.93 -14.55
N THR A 150 -12.67 -6.14 -13.56
CA THR A 150 -12.59 -4.68 -13.69
C THR A 150 -11.51 -4.26 -14.68
N LEU A 151 -10.36 -4.95 -14.71
CA LEU A 151 -9.29 -4.70 -15.67
C LEU A 151 -9.73 -4.94 -17.13
N ARG A 152 -10.71 -5.83 -17.35
CA ARG A 152 -11.29 -6.09 -18.68
C ARG A 152 -12.45 -5.15 -19.06
N SER A 153 -12.87 -4.28 -18.16
CA SER A 153 -14.04 -3.41 -18.40
C SER A 153 -13.83 -2.41 -19.54
N GLY A 154 -12.58 -2.14 -19.90
CA GLY A 154 -12.21 -1.14 -20.92
C GLY A 154 -12.41 0.32 -20.46
N ASP A 155 -12.92 0.52 -19.24
CA ASP A 155 -13.15 1.83 -18.64
C ASP A 155 -11.89 2.28 -17.89
N PRO A 156 -11.19 3.34 -18.34
CA PRO A 156 -9.93 3.78 -17.73
C PRO A 156 -10.06 4.14 -16.25
N GLU A 157 -11.19 4.69 -15.82
CA GLU A 157 -11.38 5.07 -14.42
C GLU A 157 -11.56 3.85 -13.52
N LYS A 158 -12.32 2.86 -13.97
CA LYS A 158 -12.47 1.59 -13.25
C LYS A 158 -11.17 0.81 -13.19
N ILE A 159 -10.42 0.80 -14.30
CA ILE A 159 -9.08 0.19 -14.35
C ILE A 159 -8.16 0.89 -13.34
N ARG A 160 -8.17 2.22 -13.30
CA ARG A 160 -7.38 3.00 -12.33
C ARG A 160 -7.77 2.70 -10.89
N GLU A 161 -9.06 2.59 -10.58
CA GLU A 161 -9.54 2.20 -9.26
C GLU A 161 -9.07 0.79 -8.87
N ALA A 162 -9.21 -0.18 -9.78
CA ALA A 162 -8.74 -1.54 -9.57
C ALA A 162 -7.23 -1.60 -9.33
N LEU A 163 -6.45 -0.88 -10.14
CA LEU A 163 -5.00 -0.79 -10.00
C LEU A 163 -4.58 -0.14 -8.67
N THR A 164 -5.28 0.92 -8.25
CA THR A 164 -5.04 1.56 -6.95
C THR A 164 -5.34 0.60 -5.81
N GLY A 165 -6.48 -0.11 -5.87
CA GLY A 165 -6.86 -1.09 -4.86
C GLY A 165 -5.90 -2.28 -4.76
N MET A 166 -5.33 -2.75 -5.87
CA MET A 166 -4.27 -3.76 -5.85
C MET A 166 -2.97 -3.20 -5.28
N ALA A 167 -2.60 -1.97 -5.67
CA ALA A 167 -1.39 -1.34 -5.21
C ALA A 167 -1.39 -1.09 -3.69
N ASP A 168 -2.55 -0.82 -3.09
CA ASP A 168 -2.71 -0.61 -1.64
C ASP A 168 -2.76 -1.91 -0.83
N ALA A 169 -2.87 -3.07 -1.48
CA ALA A 169 -3.06 -4.35 -0.81
C ALA A 169 -1.82 -4.86 -0.05
N GLN A 170 -2.00 -5.18 1.24
CA GLN A 170 -0.93 -5.65 2.13
C GLN A 170 -0.67 -7.17 2.07
N ASN A 171 -1.12 -7.85 1.01
CA ASN A 171 -1.01 -9.31 0.88
C ASN A 171 -0.08 -9.69 -0.28
N GLU A 172 0.90 -10.56 0.00
CA GLU A 172 1.82 -11.17 -0.97
C GLU A 172 1.11 -11.61 -2.25
N ARG A 173 0.02 -12.38 -2.13
CA ARG A 173 -0.69 -12.95 -3.28
C ARG A 173 -1.19 -11.89 -4.26
N LEU A 174 -1.68 -10.76 -3.72
CA LEU A 174 -2.23 -9.69 -4.55
C LEU A 174 -1.12 -8.81 -5.14
N ALA A 175 0.01 -8.69 -4.43
CA ALA A 175 1.18 -8.00 -4.94
C ALA A 175 1.86 -8.79 -6.09
N ASP A 176 1.98 -10.11 -5.94
CA ASP A 176 2.48 -11.01 -7.00
C ASP A 176 1.53 -10.98 -8.20
N TYR A 177 0.22 -11.08 -7.96
CA TYR A 177 -0.78 -10.97 -9.03
C TYR A 177 -0.70 -9.62 -9.77
N ALA A 178 -0.41 -8.52 -9.05
CA ALA A 178 -0.22 -7.22 -9.67
C ALA A 178 0.96 -7.22 -10.66
N LEU A 179 2.06 -7.92 -10.36
CA LEU A 179 3.18 -8.06 -11.29
C LEU A 179 2.83 -8.83 -12.55
N ASP A 180 1.85 -9.72 -12.52
CA ASP A 180 1.42 -10.45 -13.72
C ASP A 180 0.51 -9.60 -14.62
N VAL A 181 -0.36 -8.78 -14.01
CA VAL A 181 -1.42 -8.06 -14.75
C VAL A 181 -1.07 -6.65 -15.15
N ILE A 182 -0.16 -5.97 -14.43
CA ILE A 182 0.20 -4.58 -14.73
C ILE A 182 1.12 -4.45 -15.97
N PRO A 183 2.13 -5.31 -16.23
CA PRO A 183 3.04 -5.13 -17.37
C PRO A 183 2.34 -5.00 -18.74
N PRO A 184 1.33 -5.82 -19.09
CA PRO A 184 0.59 -5.64 -20.34
C PRO A 184 -0.09 -4.26 -20.45
N LEU A 185 -0.51 -3.67 -19.32
CA LEU A 185 -1.19 -2.37 -19.30
C LEU A 185 -0.24 -1.21 -19.58
N LEU A 186 1.06 -1.37 -19.34
CA LEU A 186 2.09 -0.40 -19.72
C LEU A 186 2.18 -0.23 -21.25
N ALA A 187 1.80 -1.24 -22.01
CA ALA A 187 1.75 -1.21 -23.47
C ALA A 187 0.39 -0.77 -24.04
N SER A 188 -0.57 -0.41 -23.18
CA SER A 188 -1.90 0.04 -23.62
C SER A 188 -1.80 1.25 -24.55
N GLU A 189 -2.61 1.27 -25.61
CA GLU A 189 -2.69 2.45 -26.50
C GLU A 189 -3.28 3.66 -25.77
N THR A 190 -4.11 3.44 -24.75
CA THR A 190 -4.76 4.49 -23.97
C THR A 190 -3.80 5.05 -22.92
N PRO A 191 -3.40 6.34 -22.99
CA PRO A 191 -2.46 6.94 -22.04
C PRO A 191 -2.92 6.81 -20.59
N ALA A 192 -4.20 7.06 -20.31
CA ALA A 192 -4.76 6.98 -18.97
C ALA A 192 -4.56 5.59 -18.31
N ILE A 193 -4.60 4.51 -19.10
CA ILE A 193 -4.36 3.15 -18.60
C ILE A 193 -2.87 2.93 -18.30
N ARG A 194 -1.97 3.35 -19.21
CA ARG A 194 -0.52 3.27 -18.97
C ARG A 194 -0.12 4.05 -17.72
N GLU A 195 -0.67 5.23 -17.58
CA GLU A 195 -0.42 6.13 -16.46
C GLU A 195 -0.96 5.59 -15.14
N ALA A 196 -2.13 4.94 -15.15
CA ALA A 196 -2.65 4.26 -13.97
C ALA A 196 -1.77 3.07 -13.57
N ALA A 197 -1.21 2.34 -14.55
CA ALA A 197 -0.27 1.26 -14.30
C ALA A 197 1.05 1.77 -13.68
N LEU A 198 1.57 2.90 -14.16
CA LEU A 198 2.76 3.56 -13.58
C LEU A 198 2.50 4.10 -12.16
N ASP A 199 1.31 4.67 -11.92
CA ASP A 199 0.90 5.12 -10.58
C ASP A 199 0.85 3.92 -9.60
N ALA A 200 0.28 2.79 -10.03
CA ALA A 200 0.23 1.57 -9.23
C ALA A 200 1.63 1.03 -8.91
N TYR A 201 2.53 0.98 -9.90
CA TYR A 201 3.93 0.62 -9.65
C TYR A 201 4.63 1.56 -8.68
N THR A 202 4.37 2.87 -8.76
CA THR A 202 4.94 3.84 -7.82
C THR A 202 4.54 3.52 -6.38
N VAL A 203 3.26 3.23 -6.14
CA VAL A 203 2.72 2.89 -4.81
C VAL A 203 3.32 1.57 -4.30
N ILE A 204 3.29 0.52 -5.13
CA ILE A 204 3.86 -0.79 -4.78
C ILE A 204 5.36 -0.63 -4.47
N GLY A 205 6.09 0.05 -5.35
CA GLY A 205 7.51 0.32 -5.22
C GLY A 205 7.90 0.99 -3.91
N ARG A 206 7.28 2.12 -3.61
CA ARG A 206 7.54 2.87 -2.37
C ARG A 206 7.23 2.04 -1.14
N ARG A 207 6.12 1.30 -1.15
CA ARG A 207 5.75 0.42 -0.05
C ARG A 207 6.80 -0.67 0.15
N MET A 208 7.19 -1.36 -0.92
CA MET A 208 8.20 -2.42 -0.84
C MET A 208 9.55 -1.88 -0.35
N SER A 209 9.99 -0.74 -0.87
CA SER A 209 11.22 -0.08 -0.41
C SER A 209 11.15 0.29 1.07
N LEU A 210 10.00 0.82 1.54
CA LEU A 210 9.79 1.12 2.96
C LEU A 210 9.74 -0.13 3.83
N SER A 211 9.08 -1.20 3.37
CA SER A 211 9.03 -2.48 4.08
C SER A 211 10.42 -3.08 4.26
N VAL A 212 11.28 -2.99 3.23
CA VAL A 212 12.68 -3.43 3.31
C VAL A 212 13.47 -2.61 4.34
N ASP A 213 13.32 -1.28 4.35
CA ASP A 213 13.96 -0.40 5.35
C ASP A 213 13.54 -0.75 6.78
N LEU A 214 12.22 -0.84 7.03
CA LEU A 214 11.66 -1.04 8.37
C LEU A 214 12.01 -2.40 8.96
N LEU A 215 12.08 -3.43 8.12
CA LEU A 215 12.38 -4.78 8.55
C LEU A 215 13.89 -5.03 8.67
N ASN A 216 14.74 -4.02 8.38
CA ASN A 216 16.20 -4.11 8.38
C ASN A 216 16.70 -5.36 7.62
N LEU A 217 16.05 -5.66 6.49
CA LEU A 217 16.22 -6.94 5.78
C LEU A 217 17.53 -7.04 5.00
N GLU A 218 18.40 -6.03 5.07
CA GLU A 218 19.71 -6.06 4.39
C GLU A 218 20.54 -7.30 4.73
N ASN A 219 20.35 -7.91 5.92
CA ASN A 219 21.25 -8.97 6.41
C ASN A 219 20.63 -10.30 6.87
N ALA A 220 19.33 -10.60 6.67
CA ALA A 220 18.81 -11.84 7.29
C ALA A 220 17.76 -12.68 6.56
N ARG A 221 16.95 -12.16 5.63
CA ARG A 221 15.83 -12.95 5.09
C ARG A 221 15.44 -12.58 3.66
N THR A 222 16.22 -13.05 2.70
CA THR A 222 15.93 -12.97 1.26
C THR A 222 14.74 -13.84 0.83
N ASP A 223 14.26 -14.72 1.73
CA ASP A 223 13.07 -15.56 1.54
C ASP A 223 11.76 -14.77 1.68
N ARG A 224 11.80 -13.57 2.28
CA ARG A 224 10.63 -12.70 2.42
C ARG A 224 10.21 -12.14 1.07
N TRP A 225 8.92 -12.24 0.78
CA TRP A 225 8.34 -11.79 -0.49
C TRP A 225 8.49 -10.29 -0.71
N GLU A 226 8.50 -9.47 0.36
CA GLU A 226 8.70 -8.02 0.21
C GLU A 226 10.08 -7.71 -0.39
N TYR A 227 11.10 -8.48 0.01
CA TYR A 227 12.46 -8.36 -0.52
C TYR A 227 12.53 -8.85 -1.97
N ARG A 228 12.00 -10.06 -2.25
CA ARG A 228 11.95 -10.63 -3.61
C ARG A 228 11.23 -9.71 -4.59
N LEU A 229 10.05 -9.22 -4.23
CA LEU A 229 9.28 -8.29 -5.02
C LEU A 229 10.03 -6.96 -5.23
N ASN A 230 10.69 -6.44 -4.19
CA ASN A 230 11.49 -5.21 -4.35
C ASN A 230 12.66 -5.40 -5.33
N GLN A 231 13.32 -6.57 -5.30
CA GLN A 231 14.35 -6.92 -6.29
C GLN A 231 13.76 -7.03 -7.69
N ASP A 232 12.66 -7.73 -7.88
CA ASP A 232 12.01 -7.89 -9.19
C ASP A 232 11.61 -6.53 -9.80
N LEU A 233 11.08 -5.63 -8.98
CA LEU A 233 10.76 -4.26 -9.39
C LEU A 233 12.01 -3.50 -9.87
N ARG A 234 13.14 -3.64 -9.17
CA ARG A 234 14.40 -2.95 -9.51
C ARG A 234 15.11 -3.57 -10.71
N GLU A 235 15.15 -4.88 -10.82
CA GLU A 235 15.96 -5.58 -11.82
C GLU A 235 15.21 -5.77 -13.15
N HIS A 236 13.91 -6.09 -13.08
CA HIS A 236 13.14 -6.47 -14.26
C HIS A 236 12.17 -5.37 -14.71
N ILE A 237 11.49 -4.70 -13.78
CA ILE A 237 10.46 -3.70 -14.12
C ILE A 237 11.07 -2.31 -14.37
N ALA A 238 12.07 -1.89 -13.59
CA ALA A 238 12.69 -0.58 -13.74
C ALA A 238 13.25 -0.31 -15.15
N PRO A 239 13.96 -1.24 -15.83
CA PRO A 239 14.41 -1.01 -17.20
C PRO A 239 13.27 -0.75 -18.20
N VAL A 240 12.13 -1.45 -18.03
CA VAL A 240 10.94 -1.25 -18.85
C VAL A 240 10.34 0.14 -18.61
N ILE A 241 10.20 0.54 -17.34
CA ILE A 241 9.70 1.88 -16.99
C ILE A 241 10.64 2.98 -17.52
N GLN A 242 11.95 2.79 -17.42
CA GLN A 242 12.92 3.73 -17.95
C GLN A 242 12.84 3.85 -19.47
N ALA A 243 12.62 2.74 -20.19
CA ALA A 243 12.38 2.78 -21.64
C ALA A 243 11.12 3.56 -21.99
N ILE A 244 10.02 3.37 -21.24
CA ILE A 244 8.78 4.13 -21.40
C ILE A 244 9.04 5.62 -21.16
N ALA A 245 9.77 5.98 -20.10
CA ALA A 245 10.07 7.37 -19.76
C ALA A 245 10.83 8.11 -20.89
N LYS A 246 11.63 7.41 -21.70
CA LYS A 246 12.43 8.01 -22.78
C LYS A 246 11.62 8.39 -24.03
N VAL A 247 10.47 7.76 -24.26
CA VAL A 247 9.70 7.88 -25.52
C VAL A 247 8.29 8.43 -25.33
N SER A 248 7.94 8.84 -24.11
CA SER A 248 6.57 9.22 -23.73
C SER A 248 6.36 10.73 -23.65
N THR A 249 5.08 11.12 -23.54
CA THR A 249 4.68 12.50 -23.22
C THR A 249 5.16 12.92 -21.83
N ALA A 250 5.22 14.23 -21.54
CA ALA A 250 5.68 14.75 -20.26
C ALA A 250 4.92 14.17 -19.05
N GLU A 251 3.60 13.95 -19.17
CA GLU A 251 2.78 13.35 -18.11
C GLU A 251 3.15 11.88 -17.84
N THR A 252 3.13 11.04 -18.88
CA THR A 252 3.51 9.63 -18.76
C THR A 252 4.99 9.49 -18.33
N GLN A 253 5.87 10.33 -18.84
CA GLN A 253 7.29 10.39 -18.46
C GLN A 253 7.45 10.74 -16.98
N THR A 254 6.73 11.73 -16.48
CA THR A 254 6.73 12.11 -15.05
C THR A 254 6.34 10.94 -14.17
N LYS A 255 5.26 10.22 -14.50
CA LYS A 255 4.83 9.04 -13.72
C LYS A 255 5.84 7.90 -13.77
N ALA A 256 6.46 7.68 -14.93
CA ALA A 256 7.52 6.68 -15.06
C ALA A 256 8.74 7.03 -14.21
N ILE A 257 9.18 8.29 -14.21
CA ILE A 257 10.26 8.78 -13.34
C ILE A 257 9.92 8.58 -11.86
N MET A 258 8.69 8.91 -11.45
CA MET A 258 8.25 8.72 -10.07
C MET A 258 8.24 7.23 -9.67
N ALA A 259 7.87 6.33 -10.56
CA ALA A 259 7.95 4.89 -10.32
C ALA A 259 9.40 4.43 -10.10
N LEU A 260 10.36 4.92 -10.89
CA LEU A 260 11.79 4.63 -10.70
C LEU A 260 12.29 5.09 -9.31
N GLY A 261 11.88 6.29 -8.89
CA GLY A 261 12.13 6.81 -7.54
C GLY A 261 11.53 5.92 -6.44
N GLY A 262 10.28 5.50 -6.61
CA GLY A 262 9.60 4.60 -5.69
C GLY A 262 10.26 3.23 -5.55
N PHE A 263 10.80 2.70 -6.66
CA PHE A 263 11.60 1.48 -6.65
C PHE A 263 12.95 1.65 -5.96
N ARG A 264 13.43 2.89 -5.79
CA ARG A 264 14.81 3.20 -5.42
C ARG A 264 15.83 2.49 -6.32
N ASN A 265 15.55 2.47 -7.61
CA ASN A 265 16.45 1.87 -8.59
C ASN A 265 17.66 2.78 -8.84
N THR A 266 18.75 2.56 -8.11
CA THR A 266 19.97 3.40 -8.19
C THR A 266 20.63 3.38 -9.58
N HIS A 267 20.42 2.32 -10.36
CA HIS A 267 20.85 2.25 -11.77
C HIS A 267 20.20 3.31 -12.67
N SER A 268 19.07 3.88 -12.25
CA SER A 268 18.39 4.96 -12.99
C SER A 268 18.98 6.35 -12.71
N ILE A 269 19.87 6.51 -11.72
CA ILE A 269 20.44 7.82 -11.35
C ILE A 269 21.07 8.57 -12.53
N PRO A 270 21.89 7.96 -13.41
CA PRO A 270 22.46 8.67 -14.56
C PRO A 270 21.38 9.23 -15.49
N PHE A 271 20.33 8.46 -15.77
CA PHE A 271 19.20 8.90 -16.59
C PHE A 271 18.43 10.05 -15.92
N LEU A 272 18.16 9.95 -14.63
CA LEU A 272 17.50 11.03 -13.89
C LEU A 272 18.36 12.30 -13.86
N ALA A 273 19.68 12.17 -13.73
CA ALA A 273 20.61 13.30 -13.73
C ALA A 273 20.63 14.04 -15.07
N GLU A 274 20.49 13.33 -16.20
CA GLU A 274 20.34 13.96 -17.52
C GLU A 274 19.05 14.77 -17.59
N LEU A 275 17.93 14.22 -17.11
CA LEU A 275 16.63 14.91 -17.12
C LEU A 275 16.61 16.19 -16.29
N VAL A 276 17.43 16.25 -15.24
CA VAL A 276 17.57 17.45 -14.40
C VAL A 276 18.33 18.58 -15.12
N LYS A 277 19.27 18.25 -16.02
CA LYS A 277 20.17 19.23 -16.66
C LYS A 277 19.59 19.87 -17.92
N THR A 278 18.65 19.21 -18.59
CA THR A 278 18.17 19.64 -19.90
C THR A 278 17.21 20.82 -19.79
N LYS A 279 17.62 21.98 -20.33
CA LYS A 279 16.78 23.20 -20.39
C LYS A 279 15.54 23.06 -21.27
N GLU A 280 15.53 22.08 -22.17
CA GLU A 280 14.38 21.76 -23.04
C GLU A 280 13.32 20.92 -22.32
N ASN A 281 13.62 20.39 -21.12
CA ASN A 281 12.65 19.60 -20.38
C ASN A 281 11.58 20.48 -19.75
N ASP A 282 10.36 19.96 -19.73
CA ASP A 282 9.27 20.51 -18.95
C ASP A 282 9.70 20.64 -17.48
N HIS A 283 9.37 21.78 -16.86
CA HIS A 283 9.61 22.02 -15.43
C HIS A 283 9.08 20.89 -14.56
N THR A 284 7.94 20.29 -14.94
CA THR A 284 7.35 19.15 -14.24
C THR A 284 8.22 17.89 -14.31
N VAL A 285 8.85 17.62 -15.45
CA VAL A 285 9.76 16.47 -15.63
C VAL A 285 11.02 16.63 -14.81
N ALA A 286 11.63 17.83 -14.82
CA ALA A 286 12.80 18.12 -14.00
C ALA A 286 12.49 17.97 -12.51
N LEU A 287 11.35 18.49 -12.04
CA LEU A 287 10.91 18.33 -10.66
C LEU A 287 10.70 16.85 -10.30
N ALA A 288 10.08 16.07 -11.19
CA ALA A 288 9.91 14.63 -10.99
C ALA A 288 11.26 13.91 -10.87
N ALA A 289 12.24 14.27 -11.70
CA ALA A 289 13.57 13.67 -11.66
C ALA A 289 14.31 14.00 -10.35
N VAL A 290 14.27 15.25 -9.89
CA VAL A 290 14.83 15.63 -8.57
C VAL A 290 14.10 14.91 -7.43
N THR A 291 12.78 14.79 -7.51
CA THR A 291 11.99 14.04 -6.50
C THR A 291 12.37 12.57 -6.48
N ALA A 292 12.49 11.93 -7.65
CA ALA A 292 12.90 10.54 -7.75
C ALA A 292 14.31 10.33 -7.19
N LEU A 293 15.26 11.22 -7.51
CA LEU A 293 16.62 11.20 -6.95
C LEU A 293 16.61 11.31 -5.41
N ALA A 294 15.74 12.14 -4.83
CA ALA A 294 15.57 12.22 -3.38
C ALA A 294 15.02 10.91 -2.77
N GLU A 295 14.06 10.28 -3.44
CA GLU A 295 13.44 9.02 -2.99
C GLU A 295 14.41 7.82 -3.04
N MET A 296 15.42 7.86 -3.92
CA MET A 296 16.45 6.80 -4.03
C MET A 296 17.20 6.56 -2.73
N ARG A 297 17.42 7.62 -1.92
CA ARG A 297 18.19 7.57 -0.66
C ARG A 297 19.60 6.99 -0.80
N ASP A 298 20.18 7.15 -1.99
CA ASP A 298 21.52 6.67 -2.30
C ASP A 298 22.48 7.86 -2.46
N LEU A 299 23.68 7.76 -1.89
CA LEU A 299 24.68 8.82 -1.95
C LEU A 299 25.06 9.24 -3.38
N SER A 300 24.91 8.34 -4.35
CA SER A 300 25.16 8.62 -5.77
C SER A 300 24.17 9.65 -6.35
N ALA A 301 23.05 9.91 -5.66
CA ALA A 301 22.10 10.96 -6.04
C ALA A 301 22.56 12.37 -5.60
N ILE A 302 23.54 12.49 -4.68
CA ILE A 302 24.01 13.79 -4.20
C ILE A 302 24.62 14.66 -5.31
N PRO A 303 25.54 14.19 -6.17
CA PRO A 303 26.13 15.05 -7.20
C PRO A 303 25.09 15.64 -8.17
N PRO A 304 24.11 14.87 -8.71
CA PRO A 304 23.00 15.45 -9.49
C PRO A 304 22.18 16.49 -8.73
N LEU A 305 21.89 16.27 -7.44
CA LEU A 305 21.15 17.24 -6.62
C LEU A 305 21.96 18.53 -6.38
N LEU A 306 23.28 18.42 -6.17
CA LEU A 306 24.16 19.59 -6.06
C LEU A 306 24.26 20.37 -7.38
N ASP A 307 24.21 19.69 -8.52
CA ASP A 307 24.19 20.34 -9.83
C ASP A 307 22.97 21.25 -9.99
N VAL A 308 21.80 20.89 -9.44
CA VAL A 308 20.61 21.77 -9.39
C VAL A 308 20.92 23.05 -8.65
N LEU A 309 21.54 22.95 -7.48
CA LEU A 309 21.87 24.10 -6.63
C LEU A 309 22.95 25.00 -7.22
N ARG A 310 23.77 24.49 -8.15
CA ARG A 310 24.74 25.30 -8.90
C ARG A 310 24.07 26.12 -10.00
N GLN A 311 23.01 25.59 -10.58
CA GLN A 311 22.31 26.21 -11.71
C GLN A 311 21.19 27.15 -11.26
N SER A 312 20.74 27.02 -10.01
CA SER A 312 19.65 27.81 -9.44
C SER A 312 20.06 28.45 -8.12
N THR A 313 20.07 29.78 -8.08
CA THR A 313 20.34 30.58 -6.86
C THR A 313 19.08 31.23 -6.29
N GLY A 314 17.88 30.71 -6.62
CA GLY A 314 16.61 31.35 -6.28
C GLY A 314 15.63 30.43 -5.52
N GLU A 315 14.53 31.05 -5.05
CA GLU A 315 13.38 30.41 -4.40
C GLU A 315 12.52 29.58 -5.36
N SER A 316 13.14 28.74 -6.18
CA SER A 316 12.40 27.84 -7.07
C SER A 316 11.99 26.56 -6.36
N GLN A 317 10.86 25.98 -6.75
CA GLN A 317 10.43 24.67 -6.26
C GLN A 317 11.49 23.58 -6.50
N LEU A 318 12.22 23.68 -7.61
CA LEU A 318 13.32 22.78 -7.95
C LEU A 318 14.49 22.90 -6.95
N THR A 319 14.86 24.13 -6.58
CA THR A 319 15.89 24.40 -5.54
C THR A 319 15.49 23.78 -4.21
N MET A 320 14.26 24.05 -3.76
CA MET A 320 13.75 23.53 -2.49
C MET A 320 13.71 22.00 -2.48
N MET A 321 13.27 21.38 -3.58
CA MET A 321 13.26 19.92 -3.71
C MET A 321 14.69 19.35 -3.69
N ALA A 322 15.67 20.01 -4.32
CA ALA A 322 17.05 19.55 -4.31
C ALA A 322 17.67 19.63 -2.91
N ILE A 323 17.48 20.73 -2.18
CA ILE A 323 17.90 20.87 -0.78
C ILE A 323 17.26 19.79 0.08
N PHE A 324 15.95 19.63 -0.07
CA PHE A 324 15.18 18.60 0.62
C PHE A 324 15.72 17.19 0.32
N GLY A 325 16.00 16.90 -0.95
CA GLY A 325 16.55 15.61 -1.39
C GLY A 325 17.94 15.33 -0.83
N ILE A 326 18.81 16.34 -0.75
CA ILE A 326 20.10 16.21 -0.07
C ILE A 326 19.88 15.85 1.40
N GLY A 327 18.94 16.50 2.08
CA GLY A 327 18.56 16.17 3.45
C GLY A 327 18.04 14.75 3.62
N GLU A 328 17.20 14.26 2.70
CA GLU A 328 16.72 12.86 2.72
C GLU A 328 17.85 11.86 2.50
N VAL A 329 18.68 12.05 1.49
CA VAL A 329 19.77 11.11 1.17
C VAL A 329 20.79 11.05 2.30
N LEU A 330 21.27 12.21 2.77
CA LEU A 330 22.26 12.26 3.84
C LEU A 330 21.71 11.86 5.20
N GLY A 331 20.45 12.18 5.50
CA GLY A 331 19.82 11.79 6.77
C GLY A 331 19.54 10.28 6.89
N HIS A 332 19.51 9.55 5.77
CA HIS A 332 19.39 8.09 5.75
C HIS A 332 20.73 7.37 5.64
N TRP A 333 21.83 8.10 5.43
CA TRP A 333 23.15 7.51 5.42
C TRP A 333 23.48 6.92 6.80
N ARG A 334 23.85 5.64 6.83
CA ARG A 334 24.37 4.98 8.01
C ARG A 334 25.80 4.54 7.73
N PRO A 335 26.79 4.92 8.56
CA PRO A 335 28.14 4.40 8.41
C PRO A 335 28.11 2.87 8.51
N SER A 336 28.70 2.21 7.52
CA SER A 336 29.02 0.78 7.62
C SER A 336 30.06 0.59 8.72
N LEU A 337 30.08 -0.56 9.38
CA LEU A 337 31.12 -0.91 10.37
C LEU A 337 32.55 -0.78 9.80
N ALA A 338 32.70 -0.83 8.47
CA ALA A 338 33.97 -0.67 7.76
C ALA A 338 34.38 0.80 7.50
N ASP A 339 33.40 1.71 7.36
CA ASP A 339 33.64 3.12 7.01
C ASP A 339 33.23 4.00 8.18
N LYS A 340 34.21 4.40 9.00
CA LYS A 340 33.98 5.33 10.11
C LYS A 340 33.86 6.78 9.66
N GLU A 341 34.44 7.12 8.51
CA GLU A 341 34.46 8.50 8.01
C GLU A 341 33.34 8.76 6.99
N PRO A 342 32.67 9.92 7.07
CA PRO A 342 31.68 10.33 6.08
C PRO A 342 32.31 10.41 4.67
N PRO A 343 31.65 9.85 3.63
CA PRO A 343 32.12 9.98 2.26
C PRO A 343 32.33 11.45 1.86
N ALA A 344 33.37 11.73 1.07
CA ALA A 344 33.71 13.10 0.66
C ALA A 344 32.53 13.87 0.03
N VAL A 345 31.61 13.16 -0.64
CA VAL A 345 30.39 13.72 -1.23
C VAL A 345 29.43 14.29 -0.18
N MET A 346 29.38 13.70 1.02
CA MET A 346 28.60 14.22 2.15
C MET A 346 29.18 15.55 2.63
N ASN A 347 30.52 15.61 2.77
CA ASN A 347 31.23 16.82 3.18
C ASN A 347 30.93 17.97 2.22
N GLN A 348 31.09 17.71 0.92
CA GLN A 348 30.81 18.68 -0.14
C GLN A 348 29.37 19.20 -0.08
N ALA A 349 28.40 18.32 0.18
CA ALA A 349 27.00 18.71 0.25
C ALA A 349 26.69 19.56 1.49
N VAL A 350 27.20 19.18 2.67
CA VAL A 350 27.03 19.95 3.91
C VAL A 350 27.66 21.33 3.78
N GLU A 351 28.90 21.41 3.29
CA GLU A 351 29.58 22.69 3.06
C GLU A 351 28.85 23.57 2.06
N LYS A 352 28.35 22.98 0.96
CA LYS A 352 27.60 23.73 -0.06
C LYS A 352 26.30 24.29 0.51
N LEU A 353 25.52 23.49 1.24
CA LEU A 353 24.31 23.97 1.90
C LEU A 353 24.62 25.04 2.96
N ALA A 354 25.69 24.86 3.73
CA ALA A 354 26.07 25.79 4.81
C ALA A 354 26.52 27.13 4.24
N GLY A 355 27.27 27.11 3.14
CA GLY A 355 27.69 28.32 2.42
C GLY A 355 26.52 29.10 1.81
N MET A 356 25.47 28.40 1.34
CA MET A 356 24.31 29.06 0.74
C MET A 356 23.26 29.52 1.75
N LEU A 357 23.18 28.90 2.94
CA LEU A 357 22.15 29.19 3.94
C LEU A 357 22.00 30.69 4.29
N PRO A 358 23.08 31.48 4.45
CA PRO A 358 22.96 32.93 4.72
C PRO A 358 22.47 33.75 3.52
N GLU A 359 22.63 33.24 2.30
CA GLU A 359 22.20 33.93 1.06
C GLU A 359 20.74 33.64 0.73
N MET A 360 20.18 32.56 1.27
CA MET A 360 18.79 32.16 1.07
C MET A 360 17.82 33.03 1.87
N GLN A 361 16.62 33.22 1.32
CA GLN A 361 15.54 33.96 1.96
C GLN A 361 14.29 33.10 2.12
N GLY A 362 13.43 33.54 3.04
CA GLY A 362 12.08 33.03 3.26
C GLY A 362 12.02 31.51 3.39
N ILE A 363 11.19 30.92 2.54
CA ILE A 363 10.86 29.50 2.55
C ILE A 363 12.07 28.60 2.27
N THR A 364 12.98 29.02 1.38
CA THR A 364 14.15 28.22 1.00
C THR A 364 15.11 28.11 2.18
N GLN A 365 15.26 29.19 2.94
CA GLN A 365 16.04 29.20 4.17
C GLN A 365 15.46 28.22 5.21
N CYS A 366 14.12 28.20 5.36
CA CYS A 366 13.42 27.26 6.24
C CYS A 366 13.65 25.78 5.85
N VAL A 367 13.59 25.46 4.55
CA VAL A 367 13.82 24.10 4.02
C VAL A 367 15.27 23.66 4.24
N THR A 368 16.25 24.57 4.09
CA THR A 368 17.66 24.27 4.35
C THR A 368 17.94 23.95 5.81
N VAL A 369 17.33 24.67 6.75
CA VAL A 369 17.43 24.33 8.17
C VAL A 369 16.80 22.95 8.46
N ASP A 370 15.68 22.62 7.83
CA ASP A 370 15.08 21.28 7.96
C ASP A 370 15.97 20.18 7.33
N ALA A 371 16.67 20.46 6.25
CA ALA A 371 17.69 19.56 5.72
C ALA A 371 18.80 19.33 6.76
N PHE A 372 19.31 20.37 7.43
CA PHE A 372 20.30 20.21 8.50
C PHE A 372 19.78 19.42 9.70
N ARG A 373 18.50 19.55 10.07
CA ARG A 373 17.87 18.72 11.12
C ARG A 373 17.86 17.23 10.76
N LYS A 374 17.75 16.90 9.48
CA LYS A 374 17.82 15.51 9.01
C LYS A 374 19.25 15.01 8.94
N ILE A 375 20.17 15.85 8.45
CA ILE A 375 21.60 15.52 8.29
C ILE A 375 22.29 15.33 9.65
N ARG A 376 21.99 16.20 10.63
CA ARG A 376 22.56 16.17 11.99
C ARG A 376 24.09 16.20 12.02
N ASP A 377 24.67 17.05 11.18
CA ASP A 377 26.12 17.20 11.09
C ASP A 377 26.56 18.53 11.72
N ALA A 378 27.48 18.43 12.68
CA ALA A 378 27.99 19.57 13.45
C ALA A 378 28.65 20.65 12.58
N ARG A 379 29.13 20.31 11.37
CA ARG A 379 29.75 21.26 10.45
C ARG A 379 28.79 22.33 9.94
N ALA A 380 27.49 22.11 10.10
CA ALA A 380 26.48 23.13 9.82
C ALA A 380 26.37 24.22 10.90
N ALA A 381 26.94 24.01 12.10
CA ALA A 381 26.78 24.90 13.25
C ALA A 381 27.15 26.37 12.95
N PRO A 382 28.30 26.69 12.32
CA PRO A 382 28.66 28.09 12.08
C PRO A 382 27.65 28.82 11.17
N ALA A 383 27.07 28.11 10.20
CA ALA A 383 26.06 28.68 9.32
C ALA A 383 24.73 28.87 10.06
N LEU A 384 24.33 27.91 10.90
CA LEU A 384 23.13 28.00 11.75
C LEU A 384 23.21 29.18 12.73
N PHE A 385 24.36 29.37 13.39
CA PHE A 385 24.57 30.50 14.31
C PHE A 385 24.42 31.84 13.58
N ARG A 386 25.06 31.97 12.41
CA ARG A 386 25.00 33.19 11.61
C ARG A 386 23.57 33.57 11.23
N VAL A 387 22.76 32.61 10.77
CA VAL A 387 21.37 32.91 10.40
C VAL A 387 20.46 33.08 11.61
N PHE A 388 20.76 32.49 12.76
CA PHE A 388 20.00 32.78 13.99
C PHE A 388 20.16 34.26 14.42
N GLU A 389 21.40 34.74 14.38
CA GLU A 389 21.79 36.08 14.81
C GLU A 389 21.50 37.17 13.76
N SER A 390 21.24 36.77 12.51
CA SER A 390 20.98 37.71 11.43
C SER A 390 19.73 38.58 11.70
N PRO A 391 19.77 39.90 11.41
CA PRO A 391 18.59 40.75 11.48
C PRO A 391 17.46 40.22 10.58
N GLY A 392 16.22 40.28 11.06
CA GLY A 392 15.06 39.81 10.29
C GLY A 392 14.78 38.30 10.36
N SER A 393 15.57 37.54 11.12
CA SER A 393 15.39 36.09 11.31
C SER A 393 14.20 35.71 12.19
N ASP A 394 13.48 36.69 12.74
CA ASP A 394 12.23 36.47 13.47
C ASP A 394 11.02 36.50 12.51
N PHE A 395 11.05 35.63 11.51
CA PHE A 395 9.94 35.42 10.59
C PHE A 395 9.32 34.04 10.78
N LEU A 396 8.11 33.86 10.25
CA LEU A 396 7.37 32.62 10.33
C LEU A 396 7.61 31.80 9.05
N CYS A 397 8.17 30.60 9.19
CA CYS A 397 8.19 29.63 8.11
C CYS A 397 6.76 29.18 7.82
N PRO A 398 6.29 29.20 6.55
CA PRO A 398 4.97 28.69 6.22
C PRO A 398 4.91 27.16 6.26
N ASP A 399 3.68 26.64 6.30
CA ASP A 399 3.43 25.24 5.95
C ASP A 399 3.65 25.06 4.45
N VAL A 400 4.52 24.13 4.10
CA VAL A 400 4.88 23.85 2.72
C VAL A 400 4.76 22.36 2.53
N GLU A 401 3.82 22.00 1.68
CA GLU A 401 3.49 20.64 1.38
C GLU A 401 3.64 20.41 -0.12
N ILE A 402 4.33 19.34 -0.48
CA ILE A 402 4.35 18.85 -1.85
C ILE A 402 3.24 17.83 -1.96
N PRO A 403 2.19 18.11 -2.74
CA PRO A 403 1.11 17.18 -2.93
C PRO A 403 1.66 15.88 -3.53
N ARG A 404 1.34 14.75 -2.90
CA ARG A 404 1.59 13.42 -3.44
C ARG A 404 0.24 12.77 -3.71
N LYS A 405 0.04 12.30 -4.93
CA LYS A 405 -1.17 11.53 -5.26
C LYS A 405 -1.10 10.19 -4.53
N SER A 406 -2.17 9.83 -3.83
CA SER A 406 -2.31 8.55 -3.08
C SER A 406 -1.36 8.37 -1.90
N MET A 407 -0.71 9.43 -1.40
CA MET A 407 0.07 9.43 -0.15
C MET A 407 -0.13 10.76 0.58
N PRO A 408 0.10 10.80 1.90
CA PRO A 408 0.19 12.07 2.61
C PRO A 408 1.19 13.01 1.92
N PRO A 409 0.87 14.31 1.80
CA PRO A 409 1.76 15.27 1.19
C PRO A 409 3.13 15.26 1.87
N PHE A 410 4.17 15.56 1.10
CA PHE A 410 5.50 15.74 1.68
C PHE A 410 5.56 17.11 2.36
N ALA A 411 5.53 17.16 3.69
CA ALA A 411 5.80 18.41 4.40
C ALA A 411 7.29 18.79 4.24
N LEU A 412 7.56 19.77 3.38
CA LEU A 412 8.87 20.41 3.24
C LEU A 412 9.20 21.32 4.43
N SER A 413 8.16 21.91 5.03
CA SER A 413 8.26 22.85 6.15
C SER A 413 6.94 22.87 6.91
N GLN A 414 7.01 22.97 8.23
CA GLN A 414 5.85 23.19 9.10
C GLN A 414 5.87 24.61 9.69
N ARG A 415 4.69 25.15 9.99
CA ARG A 415 4.54 26.50 10.53
C ARG A 415 5.27 26.66 11.86
N GLU A 416 6.37 27.39 11.84
CA GLU A 416 7.26 27.58 12.98
C GLU A 416 8.08 28.87 12.81
N ARG A 417 8.41 29.56 13.91
CA ARG A 417 9.34 30.70 13.84
C ARG A 417 10.72 30.21 13.42
N PHE A 418 11.33 30.89 12.46
CA PHE A 418 12.61 30.49 11.89
C PHE A 418 13.70 30.31 12.96
N ARG A 419 13.82 31.24 13.92
CA ARG A 419 14.76 31.11 15.05
C ARG A 419 14.55 29.85 15.90
N ILE A 420 13.29 29.49 16.21
CA ILE A 420 12.96 28.26 16.94
C ILE A 420 13.38 27.04 16.13
N ARG A 421 13.14 27.07 14.81
CA ARG A 421 13.56 25.99 13.90
C ARG A 421 15.08 25.82 13.90
N VAL A 422 15.84 26.91 13.89
CA VAL A 422 17.30 26.88 13.99
C VAL A 422 17.75 26.29 15.32
N LEU A 423 17.15 26.70 16.45
CA LEU A 423 17.47 26.14 17.78
C LEU A 423 17.23 24.62 17.83
N ARG A 424 16.19 24.13 17.16
CA ARG A 424 15.92 22.69 17.04
C ARG A 424 16.89 21.95 16.11
N ALA A 425 17.50 22.63 15.15
CA ALA A 425 18.60 22.07 14.38
C ALA A 425 19.87 22.00 15.22
N VAL A 426 20.18 23.08 15.95
CA VAL A 426 21.33 23.17 16.85
C VAL A 426 21.25 22.12 17.96
N SER A 427 20.06 21.90 18.53
CA SER A 427 19.88 20.91 19.61
C SER A 427 20.24 19.48 19.20
N LEU A 428 20.06 19.13 17.91
CA LEU A 428 20.39 17.79 17.38
C LEU A 428 21.89 17.56 17.18
N ILE A 429 22.70 18.62 17.22
CA ILE A 429 24.16 18.58 17.06
C ILE A 429 24.91 19.07 18.30
N ALA A 430 24.20 19.34 19.39
CA ALA A 430 24.76 19.93 20.62
C ALA A 430 25.37 18.89 21.57
N VAL A 431 24.94 17.64 21.50
CA VAL A 431 25.44 16.57 22.38
C VAL A 431 26.92 16.35 22.11
N GLU A 432 27.74 16.43 23.15
CA GLU A 432 29.22 16.32 23.08
C GLU A 432 29.91 17.33 22.16
N ASN A 433 29.27 18.47 21.89
CA ASN A 433 29.85 19.54 21.09
C ASN A 433 30.03 20.82 21.90
N ASP A 434 31.26 21.04 22.39
CA ASP A 434 31.61 22.17 23.25
C ASP A 434 31.36 23.53 22.58
N GLU A 435 31.64 23.66 21.27
CA GLU A 435 31.41 24.89 20.52
C GLU A 435 29.92 25.25 20.51
N VAL A 436 29.06 24.27 20.24
CA VAL A 436 27.61 24.46 20.26
C VAL A 436 27.09 24.77 21.67
N MET A 437 27.61 24.10 22.69
CA MET A 437 27.22 24.34 24.07
C MET A 437 27.61 25.73 24.57
N THR A 438 28.79 26.21 24.21
CA THR A 438 29.23 27.59 24.51
C THR A 438 28.33 28.60 23.81
N TRP A 439 28.07 28.41 22.51
CA TRP A 439 27.16 29.32 21.77
C TRP A 439 25.77 29.37 22.39
N LEU A 440 25.17 28.22 22.74
CA LEU A 440 23.86 28.17 23.40
C LEU A 440 23.85 28.93 24.74
N SER A 441 24.93 28.81 25.53
CA SER A 441 25.07 29.54 26.79
C SER A 441 25.12 31.05 26.56
N GLU A 442 25.90 31.51 25.58
CA GLU A 442 26.00 32.94 25.24
C GLU A 442 24.66 33.51 24.79
N GLN A 443 23.90 32.77 23.97
CA GLN A 443 22.58 33.22 23.56
C GLN A 443 21.57 33.24 24.72
N ALA A 444 21.73 32.37 25.73
CA ALA A 444 20.86 32.31 26.90
C ALA A 444 21.02 33.54 27.82
N GLU A 445 22.18 34.18 27.79
CA GLU A 445 22.46 35.41 28.52
C GLU A 445 21.86 36.64 27.82
N ARG A 446 21.68 36.60 26.50
CA ARG A 446 21.15 37.70 25.66
C ARG A 446 19.62 37.77 25.62
N LYS A 447 18.96 37.57 26.76
CA LYS A 447 17.48 37.49 26.85
C LYS A 447 16.75 38.72 26.31
N SER A 448 17.35 39.91 26.39
CA SER A 448 16.75 41.16 25.90
C SER A 448 16.53 41.19 24.38
N ASP A 449 17.23 40.35 23.63
CA ASP A 449 17.28 40.40 22.17
C ASP A 449 16.21 39.51 21.52
N TYR A 450 15.45 38.76 22.34
CA TYR A 450 14.56 37.69 21.91
C TYR A 450 13.16 37.80 22.51
N SER A 451 12.17 37.29 21.78
CA SER A 451 10.81 37.13 22.29
C SER A 451 10.74 36.00 23.32
N GLU A 452 9.74 36.04 24.20
CA GLU A 452 9.58 35.11 25.33
C GLU A 452 9.54 33.63 24.90
N ASP A 453 8.91 33.34 23.76
CA ASP A 453 8.86 32.00 23.17
C ASP A 453 10.23 31.50 22.69
N ILE A 454 11.06 32.38 22.12
CA ILE A 454 12.44 32.05 21.72
C ILE A 454 13.31 31.81 22.95
N ILE A 455 13.20 32.67 23.97
CA ILE A 455 13.94 32.51 25.24
C ILE A 455 13.63 31.15 25.86
N ARG A 456 12.34 30.80 25.95
CA ARG A 456 11.89 29.52 26.50
C ARG A 456 12.44 28.33 25.71
N GLU A 457 12.38 28.36 24.38
CA GLU A 457 12.94 27.27 23.58
C GLU A 457 14.46 27.16 23.75
N LEU A 458 15.14 28.29 23.85
CA LEU A 458 16.59 28.33 24.02
C LEU A 458 17.02 27.74 25.36
N GLU A 459 16.35 28.09 26.45
CA GLU A 459 16.54 27.49 27.77
C GLU A 459 16.27 25.97 27.73
N ASN A 460 15.17 25.56 27.08
CA ASN A 460 14.84 24.14 26.91
C ASN A 460 15.95 23.37 26.16
N VAL A 461 16.41 23.90 25.03
CA VAL A 461 17.47 23.29 24.22
C VAL A 461 18.76 23.17 25.01
N PHE A 462 19.17 24.23 25.70
CA PHE A 462 20.38 24.23 26.52
C PHE A 462 20.31 23.18 27.64
N HIS A 463 19.18 23.12 28.37
CA HIS A 463 18.99 22.13 29.44
C HIS A 463 18.97 20.69 28.91
N MET A 464 18.29 20.43 27.80
CA MET A 464 18.25 19.11 27.18
C MET A 464 19.63 18.66 26.71
N ALA A 465 20.38 19.53 26.02
CA ALA A 465 21.72 19.22 25.52
C ALA A 465 22.68 18.93 26.68
N LYS A 466 22.68 19.76 27.73
CA LYS A 466 23.47 19.53 28.94
C LYS A 466 23.15 18.20 29.62
N ALA A 467 21.86 17.86 29.73
CA ALA A 467 21.43 16.59 30.32
C ALA A 467 21.83 15.38 29.47
N ALA A 468 21.80 15.50 28.13
CA ALA A 468 22.22 14.45 27.21
C ALA A 468 23.73 14.19 27.31
N THR A 469 24.57 15.24 27.28
CA THR A 469 26.03 15.14 27.43
C THR A 469 26.42 14.55 28.79
N ALA A 470 25.69 14.89 29.86
CA ALA A 470 25.94 14.32 31.18
C ALA A 470 25.62 12.81 31.25
N ARG A 471 24.66 12.32 30.44
CA ARG A 471 24.32 10.89 30.37
C ARG A 471 25.31 10.10 29.53
N SER A 472 25.75 10.64 28.39
CA SER A 472 26.72 9.95 27.55
C SER A 472 28.06 9.77 28.27
N GLY A 473 28.50 10.76 29.05
CA GLY A 473 29.68 10.61 29.92
C GLY A 473 29.52 9.64 31.09
N LEU A 474 28.31 9.18 31.42
CA LEU A 474 28.06 8.14 32.43
C LEU A 474 28.09 6.72 31.82
N ASP A 475 27.75 6.56 30.55
CA ASP A 475 27.86 5.29 29.82
C ASP A 475 29.33 4.94 29.46
N GLU A 476 30.26 5.90 29.63
CA GLU A 476 31.71 5.70 29.52
C GLU A 476 32.42 5.39 30.85
N LEU A 477 31.70 5.31 31.98
CA LEU A 477 32.27 4.82 33.24
C LEU A 477 32.30 3.28 33.26
N PRO A 478 33.44 2.66 33.62
CA PRO A 478 33.70 1.24 33.41
C PRO A 478 32.80 0.27 34.18
#